data_AF-A0A0F3GTY7-F1
#
_entry.id   AF-A0A0F3GTY7-F1
#
_cell.length_a   1.000
_cell.length_b   1.000
_cell.length_c   1.000
_cell.angle_alpha   90.00
_cell.angle_beta   90.00
_cell.angle_gamma   90.00
#
_symmetry.space_group_name_H-M   'P 1'
#
loop_
_entity.id
_entity.type
_entity.pdbx_description
1 polymer ?
#
loop_
_entity_poly.entity_id
_entity_poly.type
_entity_poly.pdbx_seq_one_letter_code
_entity_poly.pdbx_strand_id
1 'polypeptide(L)'
;AMAAMAWLVVEWIHRGKPTALGAVSGAVAGLVAITPAAGFVSPMASIVIGMVAGIICYVAVGVIKPRFRYDDSLDVIGVHGVGGTWGALATGLFASKLINPAGKDGLFYGDPGLLLKQLAAVAVTYAYVFVLSLVLFKMVDLVVGLRASEEDEFAGLDLSMHGEKAYDSEG
;
A
#
# COMPACT_ATOMS: atom_id res chain seq x y z
N ALA A 1 10.13 -10.20 -4.31
CA ALA A 1 11.39 -9.98 -5.05
C ALA A 1 11.26 -8.87 -6.10
N MET A 2 10.45 -9.04 -7.15
CA MET A 2 10.42 -8.10 -8.28
C MET A 2 10.02 -6.67 -7.94
N ALA A 3 9.08 -6.47 -7.02
CA ALA A 3 8.71 -5.13 -6.55
C ALA A 3 9.84 -4.43 -5.80
N ALA A 4 10.59 -5.14 -4.96
CA ALA A 4 11.77 -4.59 -4.28
C ALA A 4 12.84 -4.15 -5.28
N MET A 5 13.14 -5.00 -6.29
CA MET A 5 14.10 -4.65 -7.34
C MET A 5 13.63 -3.43 -8.13
N ALA A 6 12.37 -3.41 -8.56
CA ALA A 6 11.82 -2.30 -9.33
C ALA A 6 11.82 -1.00 -8.52
N TRP A 7 11.44 -1.05 -7.24
CA TRP A 7 11.51 0.08 -6.33
C TRP A 7 12.93 0.61 -6.21
N LEU A 8 13.92 -0.26 -5.95
CA LEU A 8 15.32 0.15 -5.80
C LEU A 8 15.88 0.77 -7.08
N VAL A 9 15.52 0.24 -8.25
CA VAL A 9 15.93 0.81 -9.54
C VAL A 9 15.34 2.20 -9.71
N VAL A 10 14.03 2.39 -9.46
CA VAL A 10 13.39 3.70 -9.58
C VAL A 10 13.93 4.69 -8.55
N GLU A 11 14.13 4.23 -7.31
CA GLU A 11 14.73 5.02 -6.25
C GLU A 11 16.15 5.47 -6.60
N TRP A 12 16.95 4.58 -7.17
CA TRP A 12 18.30 4.91 -7.61
C TRP A 12 18.26 5.96 -8.72
N ILE A 13 17.39 5.79 -9.73
CA ILE A 13 17.24 6.79 -10.80
C ILE A 13 16.79 8.14 -10.25
N HIS A 14 15.86 8.18 -9.30
CA HIS A 14 15.27 9.42 -8.79
C HIS A 14 16.11 10.10 -7.70
N ARG A 15 16.76 9.33 -6.80
CA ARG A 15 17.49 9.84 -5.62
C ARG A 15 18.99 9.55 -5.63
N GLY A 16 19.51 8.91 -6.67
CA GLY A 16 20.93 8.64 -6.86
C GLY A 16 21.50 7.47 -6.05
N LYS A 17 20.73 6.88 -5.13
CA LYS A 17 21.15 5.73 -4.33
C LYS A 17 19.99 4.83 -3.90
N PRO A 18 20.13 3.49 -3.96
CA PRO A 18 19.17 2.56 -3.38
C PRO A 18 19.28 2.53 -1.85
N THR A 19 18.16 2.38 -1.14
CA THR A 19 18.13 2.34 0.33
C THR A 19 17.60 1.01 0.89
N ALA A 20 18.04 0.64 2.10
CA ALA A 20 17.52 -0.56 2.78
C ALA A 20 16.02 -0.43 3.08
N LEU A 21 15.57 0.74 3.52
CA LEU A 21 14.15 1.04 3.72
C LEU A 21 13.38 0.95 2.41
N GLY A 22 13.92 1.48 1.31
CA GLY A 22 13.32 1.35 -0.02
C GLY A 22 13.19 -0.12 -0.47
N ALA A 23 14.19 -0.96 -0.18
CA ALA A 23 14.12 -2.39 -0.49
C ALA A 23 12.98 -3.09 0.26
N VAL A 24 12.83 -2.81 1.55
CA VAL A 24 11.77 -3.38 2.40
C VAL A 24 10.41 -2.84 1.99
N SER A 25 10.25 -1.53 1.78
CA SER A 25 9.00 -0.92 1.30
C SER A 25 8.58 -1.48 -0.06
N GLY A 26 9.52 -1.63 -0.98
CA GLY A 26 9.28 -2.27 -2.27
C GLY A 26 8.90 -3.74 -2.15
N ALA A 27 9.51 -4.49 -1.21
CA ALA A 27 9.12 -5.86 -0.93
C ALA A 27 7.68 -5.96 -0.42
N VAL A 28 7.29 -5.10 0.53
CA VAL A 28 5.92 -5.02 1.07
C VAL A 28 4.93 -4.62 -0.03
N ALA A 29 5.26 -3.63 -0.87
CA ALA A 29 4.42 -3.25 -2.02
C ALA A 29 4.12 -4.43 -2.95
N GLY A 30 5.13 -5.29 -3.19
CA GLY A 30 4.95 -6.53 -3.95
C GLY A 30 4.04 -7.55 -3.27
N LEU A 31 4.19 -7.73 -1.95
CA LEU A 31 3.34 -8.64 -1.16
C LEU A 31 1.89 -8.15 -1.14
N VAL A 32 1.67 -6.85 -0.95
CA VAL A 32 0.35 -6.24 -1.03
C VAL A 32 -0.27 -6.47 -2.41
N ALA A 33 0.47 -6.14 -3.48
CA ALA A 33 -0.06 -6.24 -4.85
C ALA A 33 -0.36 -7.69 -5.27
N ILE A 34 0.42 -8.68 -4.83
CA ILE A 34 0.15 -10.07 -5.16
C ILE A 34 -0.97 -10.68 -4.30
N THR A 35 -1.27 -10.14 -3.12
CA THR A 35 -2.28 -10.69 -2.19
C THR A 35 -3.62 -11.06 -2.85
N PRO A 36 -4.29 -10.19 -3.62
CA PRO A 36 -5.55 -10.56 -4.27
C PRO A 36 -5.38 -11.54 -5.45
N ALA A 37 -4.18 -11.64 -6.02
CA ALA A 37 -3.87 -12.40 -7.23
C ALA A 37 -3.22 -13.76 -6.96
N ALA A 38 -2.69 -13.99 -5.75
CA ALA A 38 -1.73 -15.05 -5.44
C ALA A 38 -2.22 -16.46 -5.80
N GLY A 39 -3.52 -16.72 -5.64
CA GLY A 39 -4.15 -17.99 -5.97
C GLY A 39 -4.74 -18.10 -7.38
N PHE A 40 -4.50 -17.12 -8.27
CA PHE A 40 -5.19 -17.02 -9.57
C PHE A 40 -4.27 -16.77 -10.76
N VAL A 41 -3.03 -16.33 -10.55
CA VAL A 41 -2.13 -15.89 -11.62
C VAL A 41 -0.91 -16.78 -11.79
N SER A 42 -0.34 -16.82 -12.99
CA SER A 42 0.87 -17.59 -13.27
C SER A 42 2.13 -16.95 -12.67
N PRO A 43 3.24 -17.70 -12.50
CA PRO A 43 4.50 -17.14 -12.05
C PRO A 43 4.98 -15.96 -12.91
N MET A 44 4.82 -16.02 -14.24
CA MET A 44 5.22 -14.93 -15.13
C MET A 44 4.36 -13.68 -14.93
N ALA A 45 3.05 -13.82 -14.73
CA ALA A 45 2.20 -12.70 -14.38
C ALA A 45 2.59 -12.09 -13.02
N SER A 46 2.95 -12.91 -12.03
CA SER A 46 3.38 -12.41 -10.70
C SER A 46 4.62 -11.51 -10.77
N ILE A 47 5.56 -11.80 -11.68
CA ILE A 47 6.75 -10.95 -11.92
C ILE A 47 6.31 -9.58 -12.42
N VAL A 48 5.42 -9.53 -13.41
CA VAL A 48 4.90 -8.28 -13.96
C VAL A 48 4.14 -7.47 -12.89
N ILE A 49 3.26 -8.13 -12.14
CA ILE A 49 2.51 -7.51 -11.03
C ILE A 49 3.46 -6.87 -10.03
N GLY A 50 4.50 -7.60 -9.62
CA GLY A 50 5.51 -7.10 -8.70
C GLY A 50 6.29 -5.91 -9.26
N MET A 51 6.79 -5.99 -10.49
CA MET A 51 7.54 -4.88 -11.11
C MET A 51 6.71 -3.59 -11.17
N VAL A 52 5.47 -3.69 -11.66
CA VAL A 52 4.57 -2.54 -11.74
C VAL A 52 4.26 -1.99 -10.35
N ALA A 53 3.99 -2.87 -9.36
CA ALA A 53 3.74 -2.47 -7.99
C ALA A 53 4.90 -1.66 -7.40
N GLY A 54 6.14 -2.13 -7.56
CA GLY A 54 7.33 -1.43 -7.08
C GLY A 54 7.47 -0.03 -7.67
N ILE A 55 7.21 0.13 -8.98
CA ILE A 55 7.29 1.43 -9.67
C ILE A 55 6.19 2.37 -9.16
N ILE A 56 4.93 1.96 -9.21
CA ILE A 56 3.81 2.87 -8.91
C ILE A 56 3.75 3.23 -7.43
N CYS A 57 4.11 2.31 -6.53
CA CYS A 57 4.13 2.58 -5.09
C CYS A 57 5.32 3.49 -4.74
N TYR A 58 6.47 3.33 -5.41
CA TYR A 58 7.56 4.30 -5.28
C TYR A 58 7.12 5.69 -5.73
N VAL A 59 6.44 5.81 -6.87
CA VAL A 59 5.96 7.11 -7.35
C VAL A 59 4.98 7.72 -6.35
N ALA A 60 4.07 6.92 -5.78
CA ALA A 60 3.14 7.38 -4.76
C ALA A 60 3.86 7.96 -3.52
N VAL A 61 4.85 7.23 -3.00
CA VAL A 61 5.58 7.59 -1.77
C VAL A 61 6.66 8.63 -2.00
N GLY A 62 7.51 8.43 -3.00
CA GLY A 62 8.72 9.20 -3.24
C GLY A 62 8.49 10.50 -4.02
N VAL A 63 7.37 10.61 -4.75
CA VAL A 63 7.05 11.75 -5.62
C VAL A 63 5.73 12.41 -5.24
N ILE A 64 4.63 11.66 -5.21
CA ILE A 64 3.28 12.22 -4.99
C ILE A 64 3.13 12.71 -3.55
N LYS A 65 3.48 11.91 -2.54
CA LYS A 65 3.38 12.32 -1.12
C LYS A 65 4.10 13.64 -0.83
N PRO A 66 5.41 13.81 -1.14
CA PRO A 66 6.10 15.08 -0.90
C PRO A 66 5.50 16.25 -1.70
N ARG A 67 4.96 15.98 -2.90
CA ARG A 67 4.38 17.00 -3.78
C ARG A 67 3.06 17.54 -3.25
N PHE A 68 2.25 16.71 -2.58
CA PHE A 68 0.96 17.10 -2.00
C PHE A 68 1.02 17.35 -0.48
N ARG A 69 2.13 17.00 0.18
CA ARG A 69 2.38 17.24 1.60
C ARG A 69 1.29 16.69 2.53
N TYR A 70 0.69 15.55 2.16
CA TYR A 70 -0.18 14.83 3.08
C TYR A 70 0.65 14.04 4.09
N ASP A 71 0.18 14.02 5.33
CA ASP A 71 0.81 13.30 6.44
C ASP A 71 0.33 11.85 6.45
N ASP A 72 1.02 11.02 5.69
CA ASP A 72 0.93 9.56 5.74
C ASP A 72 2.26 9.05 6.29
N SER A 73 2.33 8.95 7.62
CA SER A 73 3.58 8.83 8.37
C SER A 73 4.33 7.53 8.05
N LEU A 74 3.60 6.46 7.75
CA LEU A 74 4.16 5.12 7.44
C LEU A 74 3.89 4.69 5.98
N ASP A 75 3.56 5.62 5.09
CA ASP A 75 3.35 5.35 3.66
C ASP A 75 2.23 4.32 3.37
N VAL A 76 1.21 4.24 4.24
CA VAL A 76 0.13 3.25 4.13
C VAL A 76 -0.69 3.47 2.85
N ILE A 77 -0.97 4.71 2.48
CA ILE A 77 -1.72 5.02 1.24
C ILE A 77 -0.87 4.64 0.03
N GLY A 78 0.41 5.02 0.03
CA GLY A 78 1.32 4.81 -1.10
C GLY A 78 1.69 3.34 -1.33
N VAL A 79 1.83 2.55 -0.27
CA VAL A 79 2.18 1.13 -0.37
C VAL A 79 0.94 0.24 -0.40
N HIS A 80 0.02 0.40 0.55
CA HIS A 80 -1.15 -0.47 0.68
C HIS A 80 -2.31 -0.03 -0.21
N GLY A 81 -2.66 1.25 -0.20
CA GLY A 81 -3.74 1.79 -1.03
C GLY A 81 -3.46 1.61 -2.53
N VAL A 82 -2.34 2.16 -3.01
CA VAL A 82 -1.96 2.07 -4.43
C VAL A 82 -1.60 0.64 -4.83
N GLY A 83 -0.77 -0.04 -4.04
CA GLY A 83 -0.35 -1.43 -4.30
C GLY A 83 -1.53 -2.40 -4.32
N GLY A 84 -2.44 -2.29 -3.36
CA GLY A 84 -3.64 -3.12 -3.26
C GLY A 84 -4.62 -2.87 -4.40
N THR A 85 -4.79 -1.60 -4.80
CA THR A 85 -5.59 -1.22 -5.97
C THR A 85 -5.04 -1.87 -7.23
N TRP A 86 -3.74 -1.71 -7.49
CA TRP A 86 -3.09 -2.35 -8.63
C TRP A 86 -3.22 -3.87 -8.58
N GLY A 87 -2.99 -4.49 -7.43
CA GLY A 87 -3.14 -5.94 -7.26
C GLY A 87 -4.55 -6.43 -7.60
N ALA A 88 -5.58 -5.73 -7.13
CA ALA A 88 -6.97 -6.08 -7.40
C ALA A 88 -7.29 -5.97 -8.90
N LEU A 89 -6.83 -4.90 -9.57
CA LEU A 89 -7.02 -4.74 -11.00
C LEU A 89 -6.23 -5.78 -11.80
N ALA A 90 -4.97 -6.03 -11.42
CA ALA A 90 -4.12 -7.03 -12.05
C ALA A 90 -4.67 -8.44 -11.90
N THR A 91 -5.38 -8.75 -10.81
CA THR A 91 -6.15 -10.00 -10.68
C THR A 91 -7.20 -10.08 -11.79
N GLY A 92 -7.95 -9.01 -12.03
CA GLY A 92 -8.93 -8.95 -13.11
C GLY A 92 -8.34 -9.01 -14.52
N LEU A 93 -7.05 -8.70 -14.67
CA LEU A 93 -6.32 -8.81 -15.93
C LEU A 93 -5.75 -10.22 -16.16
N PHE A 94 -5.08 -10.78 -15.15
CA PHE A 94 -4.19 -11.93 -15.27
C PHE A 94 -4.71 -13.22 -14.63
N ALA A 95 -5.87 -13.23 -13.97
CA ALA A 95 -6.42 -14.47 -13.42
C ALA A 95 -6.66 -15.50 -14.52
N SER A 96 -6.40 -16.77 -14.25
CA SER A 96 -6.60 -17.85 -15.23
C SER A 96 -7.14 -19.10 -14.56
N LYS A 97 -8.15 -19.73 -15.19
CA LYS A 97 -8.67 -21.03 -14.77
C LYS A 97 -7.67 -22.17 -14.92
N LEU A 98 -6.61 -21.99 -15.71
CA LEU A 98 -5.51 -22.94 -15.78
C LEU A 98 -4.72 -23.00 -14.48
N ILE A 99 -4.66 -21.89 -13.74
CA ILE A 99 -4.01 -21.82 -12.42
C ILE A 99 -4.99 -22.23 -11.32
N ASN A 100 -6.23 -21.75 -11.41
CA ASN A 100 -7.26 -22.07 -10.43
C ASN A 100 -8.62 -22.32 -11.09
N PRO A 101 -9.01 -23.60 -11.27
CA PRO A 101 -10.26 -23.97 -11.92
C PRO A 101 -11.52 -23.46 -11.20
N ALA A 102 -11.45 -23.20 -9.90
CA ALA A 102 -12.55 -22.63 -9.12
C ALA A 102 -12.69 -21.10 -9.30
N GLY A 103 -11.70 -20.45 -9.91
CA GLY A 103 -11.69 -19.02 -10.21
C GLY A 103 -12.38 -18.66 -11.53
N LYS A 104 -12.01 -17.50 -12.06
CA LYS A 104 -12.41 -17.01 -13.38
C LYS A 104 -11.19 -16.57 -14.17
N ASP A 105 -11.35 -16.59 -15.49
CA ASP A 105 -10.37 -15.99 -16.38
C ASP A 105 -10.45 -14.47 -16.24
N GLY A 106 -9.32 -13.80 -16.42
CA GLY A 106 -9.21 -12.35 -16.50
C GLY A 106 -9.35 -11.85 -17.93
N LEU A 107 -9.22 -10.54 -18.10
CA LEU A 107 -9.35 -9.89 -19.40
C LEU A 107 -8.40 -10.48 -20.45
N PHE A 108 -7.15 -10.77 -20.09
CA PHE A 108 -6.17 -11.32 -21.04
C PHE A 108 -6.42 -12.78 -21.43
N TYR A 109 -7.33 -13.45 -20.72
CA TYR A 109 -7.74 -14.83 -20.97
C TYR A 109 -9.19 -14.94 -21.46
N GLY A 110 -9.84 -13.81 -21.78
CA GLY A 110 -11.11 -13.76 -22.50
C GLY A 110 -12.35 -13.36 -21.69
N ASP A 111 -12.25 -13.12 -20.37
CA ASP A 111 -13.38 -12.63 -19.56
C ASP A 111 -13.16 -11.16 -19.12
N PRO A 112 -13.67 -10.17 -19.88
CA PRO A 112 -13.62 -8.77 -19.48
C PRO A 112 -14.47 -8.47 -18.24
N GLY A 113 -15.43 -9.33 -17.93
CA GLY A 113 -16.33 -9.18 -16.81
C GLY A 113 -15.65 -9.34 -15.46
N LEU A 114 -14.48 -9.99 -15.37
CA LEU A 114 -13.72 -10.06 -14.12
C LEU A 114 -13.08 -8.71 -13.79
N LEU A 115 -12.43 -8.05 -14.74
CA LEU A 115 -11.84 -6.72 -14.53
C LEU A 115 -12.87 -5.69 -14.06
N LEU A 116 -14.07 -5.69 -14.68
CA LEU A 116 -15.16 -4.79 -14.27
C LEU A 116 -15.61 -5.05 -12.83
N LYS A 117 -15.68 -6.33 -12.40
CA LYS A 117 -15.98 -6.67 -11.00
C LYS A 117 -14.88 -6.19 -10.06
N GLN A 118 -13.61 -6.31 -10.43
CA GLN A 118 -12.49 -5.82 -9.63
C GLN A 118 -12.51 -4.29 -9.51
N LEU A 119 -12.81 -3.57 -10.59
CA LEU A 119 -13.01 -2.12 -10.57
C LEU A 119 -14.14 -1.72 -9.63
N ALA A 120 -15.29 -2.38 -9.72
CA ALA A 120 -16.43 -2.14 -8.84
C ALA A 120 -16.09 -2.45 -7.38
N ALA A 121 -15.41 -3.58 -7.11
CA ALA A 121 -14.98 -3.97 -5.77
C ALA A 121 -14.03 -2.93 -5.16
N VAL A 122 -13.05 -2.45 -5.92
CA VAL A 122 -12.13 -1.39 -5.47
C VAL A 122 -12.90 -0.11 -5.16
N ALA A 123 -13.78 0.34 -6.06
CA ALA A 123 -14.54 1.58 -5.87
C ALA A 123 -15.46 1.51 -4.65
N VAL A 124 -16.20 0.41 -4.49
CA VAL A 124 -17.09 0.19 -3.33
C VAL A 124 -16.28 0.12 -2.05
N THR A 125 -15.13 -0.58 -2.06
CA THR A 125 -14.27 -0.68 -0.87
C THR A 125 -13.75 0.70 -0.47
N TYR A 126 -13.26 1.51 -1.42
CA TYR A 126 -12.82 2.88 -1.13
C TYR A 126 -13.93 3.74 -0.56
N ALA A 127 -15.12 3.72 -1.18
CA ALA A 127 -16.26 4.50 -0.69
C ALA A 127 -16.64 4.08 0.74
N TYR A 128 -16.70 2.78 1.00
CA TYR A 128 -17.04 2.23 2.30
C TYR A 128 -16.01 2.60 3.37
N VAL A 129 -14.72 2.31 3.14
CA VAL A 129 -13.67 2.55 4.14
C VAL A 129 -13.43 4.03 4.37
N PHE A 130 -13.56 4.88 3.36
CA PHE A 130 -13.41 6.33 3.51
C PHE A 130 -14.55 6.91 4.35
N VAL A 131 -15.80 6.63 3.97
CA VAL A 131 -16.97 7.18 4.68
C VAL A 131 -17.02 6.66 6.11
N LEU A 132 -16.85 5.35 6.31
CA LEU A 132 -16.94 4.75 7.64
C LEU A 132 -15.79 5.21 8.55
N SER A 133 -14.55 5.21 8.06
CA SER A 133 -13.41 5.70 8.85
C SER A 133 -13.57 7.17 9.22
N LEU A 134 -14.03 8.02 8.28
CA LEU A 134 -14.27 9.44 8.55
C LEU A 134 -15.32 9.64 9.65
N VAL A 135 -16.42 8.87 9.61
CA VAL A 135 -17.47 8.93 10.64
C VAL A 135 -16.91 8.46 11.98
N LEU A 136 -16.25 7.29 12.02
CA LEU A 136 -15.68 6.73 13.24
C LEU A 136 -14.64 7.64 13.88
N PHE A 137 -13.68 8.16 13.09
CA PHE A 137 -12.65 9.05 13.60
C PHE A 137 -13.24 10.35 14.14
N LYS A 138 -14.23 10.96 13.46
CA LYS A 138 -14.91 12.15 14.00
C LYS A 138 -15.69 11.87 15.28
N MET A 139 -16.37 10.72 15.37
CA MET A 139 -17.08 10.37 16.60
C MET A 139 -16.12 10.18 17.77
N VAL A 140 -15.00 9.49 17.56
CA VAL A 140 -13.98 9.31 18.60
C VAL A 140 -13.37 10.66 18.99
N ASP A 141 -13.01 11.48 18.01
CA ASP A 141 -12.41 12.79 18.25
C ASP A 141 -13.34 13.73 19.04
N LEU A 142 -14.65 13.68 18.79
CA LEU A 142 -15.64 14.46 19.54
C LEU A 142 -15.88 13.97 20.99
N VAL A 143 -15.65 12.68 21.27
CA VAL A 143 -15.97 12.10 22.58
C VAL A 143 -14.74 12.08 23.49
N VAL A 144 -13.56 11.73 22.96
CA VAL A 144 -12.33 11.58 23.75
C VAL A 144 -11.15 12.39 23.22
N GLY A 145 -11.21 12.88 21.98
CA GLY A 145 -10.05 13.43 21.27
C GLY A 145 -9.16 12.33 20.70
N LEU A 146 -8.82 12.40 19.40
CA LEU A 146 -8.02 11.37 18.73
C LEU A 146 -6.51 11.68 18.74
N ARG A 147 -6.14 12.96 18.66
CA ARG A 147 -4.74 13.41 18.61
C ARG A 147 -4.27 13.85 20.00
N ALA A 148 -3.02 13.55 20.33
CA ALA A 148 -2.35 14.11 21.50
C ALA A 148 -2.31 15.64 21.44
N SER A 149 -2.18 16.30 22.59
CA SER A 149 -1.99 17.75 22.63
C SER A 149 -0.67 18.16 21.98
N GLU A 150 -0.54 19.41 21.51
CA GLU A 150 0.73 19.90 20.94
C GLU A 150 1.88 19.82 21.95
N GLU A 151 1.58 20.01 23.25
CA GLU A 151 2.56 19.89 24.33
C GLU A 151 3.02 18.43 24.50
N ASP A 152 2.09 17.47 24.51
CA ASP A 152 2.39 16.04 24.61
C ASP A 152 3.14 15.51 23.38
N GLU A 153 2.80 16.01 22.19
CA GLU A 153 3.47 15.67 20.93
C GLU A 153 4.91 16.23 20.91
N PHE A 154 5.11 17.44 21.44
CA PHE A 154 6.44 18.05 21.58
C PHE A 154 7.31 17.34 22.63
N ALA A 155 6.73 16.93 23.76
CA ALA A 155 7.42 16.17 24.80
C ALA A 155 7.81 14.75 24.35
N GLY A 156 7.06 14.19 23.39
CA GLY A 156 7.19 12.82 22.90
C GLY A 156 6.26 11.86 23.64
N LEU A 157 5.57 11.01 22.88
CA LEU A 157 4.52 10.12 23.41
C LEU A 157 5.04 9.08 24.40
N ASP A 158 6.30 8.66 24.30
CA ASP A 158 6.94 7.78 25.29
C ASP A 158 6.89 8.40 26.69
N LEU A 159 7.18 9.70 26.81
CA LEU A 159 7.19 10.39 28.10
C LEU A 159 5.78 10.81 28.52
N SER A 160 5.01 11.45 27.64
CA SER A 160 3.71 12.03 27.98
C SER A 160 2.63 10.97 28.23
N MET A 161 2.63 9.87 27.47
CA MET A 161 1.61 8.82 27.56
C MET A 161 2.08 7.58 28.33
N HIS A 162 3.39 7.30 28.35
CA HIS A 162 3.93 6.08 28.98
C HIS A 162 4.85 6.35 30.18
N GLY A 163 5.27 7.59 30.42
CA GLY A 163 6.16 7.95 31.53
C GLY A 163 7.57 7.35 31.42
N GLU A 164 7.96 6.90 30.22
CA GLU A 164 9.19 6.16 29.98
C GLU A 164 10.01 6.83 28.85
N LYS A 165 11.26 6.43 28.69
CA LYS A 165 12.09 6.77 27.53
C LYS A 165 12.47 5.47 26.82
N ALA A 166 12.22 5.37 25.52
CA ALA A 166 12.58 4.17 24.76
C ALA A 166 14.10 3.88 24.76
N TYR A 167 14.90 4.93 24.83
CA TYR A 167 16.36 4.84 24.95
C TYR A 167 16.83 5.81 26.01
N ASP A 168 17.63 5.33 26.96
CA ASP A 168 18.44 6.20 27.79
C ASP A 168 19.50 6.83 26.87
N SER A 169 19.58 8.16 26.86
CA SER A 169 20.67 8.84 26.19
C SER A 169 21.98 8.42 26.87
N GLU A 170 22.71 7.47 26.29
CA GLU A 170 24.09 7.24 26.65
C GLU A 170 24.95 8.37 26.07
N GLY A 171 25.44 9.26 26.94
CA GLY A 171 26.57 10.16 26.68
C GLY A 171 26.22 11.52 26.11
#